data_AF-A0AAN8FR16-F1
#
_entry.id   AF-A0AAN8FR16-F1
#
_cell.length_a   1.000
_cell.length_b   1.000
_cell.length_c   1.000
_cell.angle_alpha   90.00
_cell.angle_beta   90.00
_cell.angle_gamma   90.00
#
_symmetry.space_group_name_H-M   'P 1'
#
loop_
_entity.id
_entity.type
_entity.pdbx_description
1 polymer ?
#
loop_
_entity_poly.entity_id
_entity_poly.type
_entity_poly.pdbx_seq_one_letter_code
_entity_poly.pdbx_strand_id
1 'polypeptide(L)'
;MNLRPKDKAWLTDRVNDFDDYLSNTESAKRKMGKLFNVSCSTLAALATMYDDTAVRWVTLAQPPGARCPIRFDFTLDDMAQDSGWNRGRMVDFWITGAEQTTQMRVDSVLHDLDTRQLSVRVTGFTWNHATLTRLVSEHGRTVNDHRVIDGYVRLGKLTKSANAANEAVSRMLHIVERVEQGTIGHRILDAVYRKPAPAAALPTTNASQPTSPHPFPDTFRVNQQTITLTTDQRASLELGLANHPIAEIQAVFGTGKTVLGAIIAGLLVQRKQGPLIVTATTNNAVAHFANTMLSIEEFRNVRLLRYLSEAAFLDESPSTPVDIHEILKSLPNDFGESLNEEQRELCSRFRRGRLIYEQYARNPDRATHMSESEIDEYILAEQDVS
;
A
#
# COMPACT_ATOMS: atom_id res chain seq x y z
N MET A 1 2.01 -1.91 33.99
CA MET A 1 3.17 -2.54 33.33
C MET A 1 4.39 -2.32 34.22
N ASN A 2 5.00 -3.37 34.79
CA ASN A 2 6.18 -3.24 35.64
C ASN A 2 7.44 -3.12 34.77
N LEU A 3 7.81 -1.88 34.44
CA LEU A 3 9.07 -1.59 33.74
C LEU A 3 10.23 -1.59 34.71
N ARG A 4 11.41 -2.07 34.27
CA ARG A 4 12.64 -1.97 35.06
C ARG A 4 12.96 -0.48 35.29
N PRO A 5 13.53 -0.10 36.44
CA PRO A 5 13.85 1.30 36.73
C PRO A 5 14.64 2.01 35.63
N LYS A 6 15.61 1.32 35.02
CA LYS A 6 16.41 1.83 33.89
C LYS A 6 15.61 2.10 32.61
N ASP A 7 14.58 1.30 32.35
CA ASP A 7 13.73 1.47 31.16
C ASP A 7 12.73 2.62 31.41
N LYS A 8 12.24 2.75 32.65
CA LYS A 8 11.42 3.89 33.08
C LYS A 8 12.20 5.21 32.96
N ALA A 9 13.44 5.25 33.47
CA ALA A 9 14.31 6.42 33.37
C ALA A 9 14.56 6.82 31.92
N TRP A 10 14.88 5.86 31.05
CA TRP A 10 15.08 6.12 29.62
C TRP A 10 13.82 6.65 28.93
N LEU A 11 12.64 6.12 29.24
CA LEU A 11 11.38 6.63 28.70
C LEU A 11 11.08 8.05 29.20
N THR A 12 11.36 8.33 30.48
CA THR A 12 11.22 9.68 31.04
C THR A 12 12.19 10.65 30.36
N ASP A 13 13.45 10.27 30.16
CA ASP A 13 14.41 11.08 29.40
C ASP A 13 13.93 11.34 27.97
N ARG A 14 13.44 10.30 27.27
CA ARG A 14 12.92 10.41 25.90
C ARG A 14 11.76 11.39 25.75
N VAL A 15 10.87 11.48 26.74
CA VAL A 15 9.73 12.42 26.76
C VAL A 15 10.21 13.87 26.98
N ASN A 16 11.35 14.04 27.62
CA ASN A 16 11.97 15.35 27.88
C ASN A 16 13.02 15.66 26.80
N ASP A 17 14.25 15.98 27.22
CA ASP A 17 15.33 16.46 26.35
C ASP A 17 16.05 15.34 25.57
N PHE A 18 15.78 14.09 25.91
CA PHE A 18 16.37 12.88 25.33
C PHE A 18 17.91 12.89 25.34
N ASP A 19 18.50 13.25 26.48
CA ASP A 19 19.95 13.34 26.67
C ASP A 19 20.66 11.99 26.48
N ASP A 20 19.96 10.86 26.69
CA ASP A 20 20.49 9.53 26.42
C ASP A 20 20.82 9.30 24.94
N TYR A 21 20.16 10.01 24.02
CA TYR A 21 20.51 9.94 22.59
C TYR A 21 21.87 10.58 22.30
N LEU A 22 22.24 11.62 23.04
CA LEU A 22 23.54 12.29 22.95
C LEU A 22 24.65 11.50 23.65
N SER A 23 24.38 11.01 24.85
CA SER A 23 25.38 10.33 25.67
C SER A 23 25.70 8.92 25.15
N ASN A 24 24.71 8.23 24.57
CA ASN A 24 24.87 6.88 24.04
C ASN A 24 23.91 6.61 22.87
N THR A 25 24.22 7.22 21.72
CA THR A 25 23.41 7.17 20.50
C THR A 25 23.05 5.74 20.07
N GLU A 26 24.00 4.80 20.12
CA GLU A 26 23.77 3.42 19.70
C GLU A 26 22.82 2.66 20.63
N SER A 27 22.94 2.87 21.95
CA SER A 27 21.99 2.33 22.93
C SER A 27 20.60 2.95 22.77
N ALA A 28 20.53 4.26 22.53
CA ALA A 28 19.29 4.99 22.31
C ALA A 28 18.57 4.51 21.03
N LYS A 29 19.27 4.39 19.90
CA LYS A 29 18.73 3.83 18.65
C LYS A 29 18.14 2.43 18.84
N ARG A 30 18.86 1.55 19.54
CA ARG A 30 18.39 0.18 19.85
C ARG A 30 17.12 0.18 20.70
N LYS A 31 17.06 1.03 21.73
CA LYS A 31 15.87 1.15 22.60
C LYS A 31 14.70 1.78 21.84
N MET A 32 14.93 2.76 20.97
CA MET A 32 13.91 3.32 20.07
C MET A 32 13.36 2.27 19.13
N GLY A 33 14.20 1.46 18.49
CA GLY A 33 13.77 0.37 17.62
C GLY A 33 12.81 -0.57 18.34
N LYS A 34 13.10 -0.93 19.60
CA LYS A 34 12.20 -1.72 20.45
C LYS A 34 10.90 -1.00 20.77
N LEU A 35 10.97 0.29 21.12
CA LEU A 35 9.78 1.08 21.43
C LEU A 35 8.85 1.18 20.21
N PHE A 36 9.39 1.49 19.03
CA PHE A 36 8.63 1.55 17.78
C PHE A 36 8.01 0.21 17.44
N ASN A 37 8.75 -0.89 17.64
CA ASN A 37 8.22 -2.24 17.45
C ASN A 37 7.01 -2.51 18.36
N VAL A 38 7.09 -2.15 19.65
CA VAL A 38 5.97 -2.29 20.59
C VAL A 38 4.79 -1.41 20.18
N SER A 39 5.03 -0.13 19.85
CA SER A 39 3.98 0.81 19.44
C SER A 39 3.23 0.34 18.21
N CYS A 40 3.94 -0.08 17.16
CA CYS A 40 3.32 -0.53 15.94
C CYS A 40 2.68 -1.93 16.09
N SER A 41 3.23 -2.82 16.93
CA SER A 41 2.54 -4.06 17.31
C SER A 41 1.23 -3.78 18.07
N THR A 42 1.22 -2.73 18.90
CA THR A 42 0.03 -2.28 19.62
C THR A 42 -1.00 -1.70 18.66
N LEU A 43 -0.58 -0.85 17.72
CA LEU A 43 -1.44 -0.35 16.64
C LEU A 43 -2.04 -1.49 15.82
N ALA A 44 -1.25 -2.52 15.51
CA ALA A 44 -1.72 -3.70 14.80
C ALA A 44 -2.77 -4.48 15.61
N ALA A 45 -2.55 -4.66 16.91
CA ALA A 45 -3.50 -5.31 17.79
C ALA A 45 -4.79 -4.50 17.95
N LEU A 46 -4.69 -3.18 18.08
CA LEU A 46 -5.83 -2.27 18.14
C LEU A 46 -6.68 -2.31 16.87
N ALA A 47 -6.04 -2.37 15.70
CA ALA A 47 -6.72 -2.47 14.41
C ALA A 47 -7.59 -3.74 14.27
N THR A 48 -7.24 -4.81 14.99
CA THR A 48 -7.98 -6.09 14.99
C THR A 48 -8.71 -6.36 16.30
N MET A 49 -8.72 -5.41 17.25
CA MET A 49 -9.23 -5.65 18.61
C MET A 49 -10.74 -5.91 18.64
N TYR A 50 -11.46 -5.33 17.68
CA TYR A 50 -12.89 -5.48 17.51
C TYR A 50 -13.26 -6.41 16.35
N ASP A 51 -12.30 -7.16 15.83
CA ASP A 51 -12.59 -8.19 14.83
C ASP A 51 -13.46 -9.30 15.44
N ASP A 52 -14.40 -9.81 14.66
CA ASP A 52 -15.18 -10.98 15.02
C ASP A 52 -14.26 -12.20 15.09
N THR A 53 -14.14 -12.77 16.29
CA THR A 53 -13.32 -13.96 16.54
C THR A 53 -14.14 -15.24 16.64
N ALA A 54 -15.47 -15.12 16.58
CA ALA A 54 -16.37 -16.25 16.72
C ALA A 54 -16.33 -17.16 15.49
N VAL A 55 -16.57 -18.44 15.73
CA VAL A 55 -16.92 -19.40 14.69
C VAL A 55 -18.44 -19.42 14.61
N ARG A 56 -18.99 -19.10 13.44
CA ARG A 56 -20.44 -18.93 13.26
C ARG A 56 -20.97 -19.98 12.31
N TRP A 57 -22.07 -20.61 12.70
CA TRP A 57 -22.83 -21.47 11.79
C TRP A 57 -23.62 -20.62 10.81
N VAL A 58 -23.57 -20.96 9.54
CA VAL A 58 -24.21 -20.20 8.45
C VAL A 58 -24.68 -21.13 7.34
N THR A 59 -25.68 -20.68 6.60
CA THR A 59 -26.08 -21.27 5.32
C THR A 59 -25.63 -20.32 4.22
N LEU A 60 -24.72 -20.79 3.37
CA LEU A 60 -24.21 -20.05 2.23
C LEU A 60 -25.08 -20.34 1.02
N ALA A 61 -25.60 -19.30 0.37
CA ALA A 61 -26.35 -19.40 -0.88
C ALA A 61 -25.46 -19.02 -2.06
N GLN A 62 -25.41 -19.86 -3.09
CA GLN A 62 -24.74 -19.52 -4.34
C GLN A 62 -25.63 -18.56 -5.14
N PRO A 63 -25.14 -17.36 -5.51
CA PRO A 63 -25.93 -16.44 -6.31
C PRO A 63 -26.21 -17.01 -7.71
N PRO A 64 -27.35 -16.66 -8.34
CA PRO A 64 -27.66 -17.09 -9.69
C PRO A 64 -26.56 -16.70 -10.68
N GLY A 65 -26.13 -17.64 -11.52
CA GLY A 65 -25.07 -17.39 -12.50
C GLY A 65 -23.67 -17.19 -11.91
N ALA A 66 -23.45 -17.50 -10.62
CA ALA A 66 -22.11 -17.45 -10.03
C ALA A 66 -21.18 -18.48 -10.70
N ARG A 67 -20.36 -17.98 -11.64
CA ARG A 67 -19.22 -18.67 -12.24
C ARG A 67 -17.92 -18.02 -11.77
N CYS A 68 -16.79 -18.59 -12.16
CA CYS A 68 -15.48 -18.45 -11.50
C CYS A 68 -15.05 -17.00 -11.15
N PRO A 69 -14.39 -16.79 -10.00
CA PRO A 69 -14.33 -17.70 -8.87
C PRO A 69 -15.72 -17.86 -8.23
N ILE A 70 -15.98 -19.02 -7.64
CA ILE A 70 -17.28 -19.33 -7.03
C ILE A 70 -17.59 -18.31 -5.92
N ARG A 71 -18.85 -17.88 -5.84
CA ARG A 71 -19.31 -16.87 -4.87
C ARG A 71 -20.41 -17.43 -3.99
N PHE A 72 -20.50 -16.92 -2.77
CA PHE A 72 -21.57 -17.24 -1.84
C PHE A 72 -22.00 -16.00 -1.07
N ASP A 73 -23.29 -15.94 -0.79
CA ASP A 73 -23.92 -14.94 0.08
C ASP A 73 -24.39 -15.64 1.36
N PHE A 74 -24.15 -15.01 2.51
CA PHE A 74 -24.69 -15.43 3.80
C PHE A 74 -24.94 -14.24 4.70
N THR A 75 -25.73 -14.46 5.75
CA THR A 75 -26.06 -13.44 6.74
C THR A 75 -25.46 -13.79 8.09
N LEU A 76 -24.89 -12.78 8.75
CA LEU A 76 -24.46 -12.87 10.15
C LEU A 76 -25.43 -12.07 11.03
N ASP A 77 -26.02 -12.76 11.99
CA ASP A 77 -26.93 -12.18 12.97
C ASP A 77 -26.19 -11.57 14.17
N ASP A 78 -26.87 -10.64 14.85
CA ASP A 78 -26.40 -9.94 16.05
C ASP A 78 -25.09 -9.17 15.82
N MET A 79 -25.01 -8.50 14.68
CA MET A 79 -23.86 -7.72 14.25
C MET A 79 -24.17 -6.22 14.37
N ALA A 80 -23.72 -5.61 15.48
CA ALA A 80 -23.89 -4.18 15.73
C ALA A 80 -23.04 -3.28 14.79
N GLN A 81 -22.00 -3.85 14.19
CA GLN A 81 -21.06 -3.21 13.25
C GLN A 81 -20.34 -4.28 12.45
N ASP A 82 -19.64 -3.90 11.38
CA ASP A 82 -18.90 -4.80 10.48
C ASP A 82 -17.90 -5.72 11.21
N SER A 83 -17.37 -5.31 12.37
CA SER A 83 -16.53 -6.15 13.25
C SER A 83 -15.40 -6.86 12.50
N GLY A 84 -14.72 -6.13 11.61
CA GLY A 84 -13.60 -6.65 10.82
C GLY A 84 -13.98 -7.39 9.54
N TRP A 85 -15.26 -7.66 9.29
CA TRP A 85 -15.75 -8.20 8.02
C TRP A 85 -15.70 -7.12 6.92
N ASN A 86 -14.52 -6.90 6.35
CA ASN A 86 -14.27 -5.90 5.31
C ASN A 86 -13.79 -6.58 4.03
N ARG A 87 -14.00 -5.93 2.88
CA ARG A 87 -13.51 -6.39 1.56
C ARG A 87 -12.03 -6.77 1.63
N GLY A 88 -11.68 -7.90 1.04
CA GLY A 88 -10.32 -8.43 1.00
C GLY A 88 -9.93 -9.30 2.20
N ARG A 89 -10.72 -9.34 3.28
CA ARG A 89 -10.41 -10.17 4.46
C ARG A 89 -10.58 -11.65 4.12
N MET A 90 -9.66 -12.48 4.62
CA MET A 90 -9.75 -13.93 4.51
C MET A 90 -10.87 -14.48 5.38
N VAL A 91 -11.53 -15.53 4.91
CA VAL A 91 -12.56 -16.28 5.63
C VAL A 91 -12.22 -17.76 5.53
N ASP A 92 -12.12 -18.42 6.67
CA ASP A 92 -12.03 -19.87 6.73
C ASP A 92 -13.45 -20.44 6.76
N PHE A 93 -13.73 -21.44 5.92
CA PHE A 93 -15.05 -22.06 5.80
C PHE A 93 -14.96 -23.59 5.93
N TRP A 94 -15.65 -24.13 6.93
CA TRP A 94 -15.80 -25.55 7.17
C TRP A 94 -17.17 -26.01 6.68
N ILE A 95 -17.18 -26.81 5.63
CA ILE A 95 -18.42 -27.38 5.07
C ILE A 95 -18.85 -28.58 5.90
N THR A 96 -20.14 -28.64 6.22
CA THR A 96 -20.69 -29.76 7.00
C THR A 96 -20.58 -31.05 6.21
N GLY A 97 -19.95 -32.06 6.81
CA GLY A 97 -19.73 -33.36 6.17
C GLY A 97 -18.50 -33.45 5.28
N ALA A 98 -17.78 -32.34 5.06
CA ALA A 98 -16.51 -32.34 4.34
C ALA A 98 -15.33 -32.50 5.31
N GLU A 99 -14.28 -33.20 4.88
CA GLU A 99 -13.06 -33.38 5.70
C GLU A 99 -12.12 -32.17 5.66
N GLN A 100 -12.30 -31.26 4.69
CA GLN A 100 -11.37 -30.17 4.41
C GLN A 100 -11.99 -28.80 4.69
N THR A 101 -11.17 -27.90 5.23
CA THR A 101 -11.48 -26.46 5.33
C THR A 101 -11.09 -25.79 4.03
N THR A 102 -11.90 -24.82 3.61
CA THR A 102 -11.63 -24.00 2.43
C THR A 102 -11.42 -22.55 2.85
N GLN A 103 -10.62 -21.82 2.06
CA GLN A 103 -10.40 -20.40 2.26
C GLN A 103 -11.08 -19.60 1.17
N MET A 104 -11.73 -18.53 1.58
CA MET A 104 -12.37 -17.57 0.70
C MET A 104 -11.98 -16.16 1.14
N ARG A 105 -12.40 -15.17 0.36
CA ARG A 105 -12.17 -13.75 0.64
C ARG A 105 -13.50 -13.02 0.67
N VAL A 106 -13.67 -12.10 1.62
CA VAL A 106 -14.80 -11.17 1.64
C VAL A 106 -14.72 -10.28 0.40
N ASP A 107 -15.79 -10.27 -0.38
CA ASP A 107 -15.90 -9.46 -1.60
C ASP A 107 -16.70 -8.18 -1.34
N SER A 108 -17.84 -8.30 -0.64
CA SER A 108 -18.65 -7.15 -0.23
C SER A 108 -19.38 -7.45 1.08
N VAL A 109 -19.66 -6.40 1.84
CA VAL A 109 -20.46 -6.45 3.07
C VAL A 109 -21.48 -5.34 3.03
N LEU A 110 -22.72 -5.68 3.35
CA LEU A 110 -23.83 -4.73 3.50
C LEU A 110 -24.36 -4.84 4.92
N HIS A 111 -24.41 -3.71 5.61
CA HIS A 111 -24.92 -3.64 6.98
C HIS A 111 -26.37 -3.19 6.98
N ASP A 112 -27.23 -4.04 7.56
CA ASP A 112 -28.59 -3.68 7.89
C ASP A 112 -28.65 -3.33 9.38
N LEU A 113 -28.77 -2.03 9.66
CA LEU A 113 -28.81 -1.47 11.00
C LEU A 113 -30.12 -1.80 11.72
N ASP A 114 -31.22 -1.95 10.98
CA ASP A 114 -32.56 -2.17 11.56
C ASP A 114 -32.68 -3.60 12.10
N THR A 115 -32.15 -4.56 11.36
CA THR A 115 -32.14 -5.98 11.75
C THR A 115 -30.87 -6.40 12.50
N ARG A 116 -29.85 -5.53 12.56
CA ARG A 116 -28.51 -5.82 13.09
C ARG A 116 -27.88 -7.03 12.41
N GLN A 117 -28.00 -7.09 11.10
CA GLN A 117 -27.48 -8.17 10.27
C GLN A 117 -26.39 -7.65 9.34
N LEU A 118 -25.36 -8.47 9.12
CA LEU A 118 -24.41 -8.26 8.03
C LEU A 118 -24.71 -9.26 6.92
N SER A 119 -25.04 -8.75 5.74
CA SER A 119 -25.09 -9.54 4.51
C SER A 119 -23.68 -9.55 3.91
N VAL A 120 -23.05 -10.73 3.91
CA VAL A 120 -21.66 -10.90 3.50
C VAL A 120 -21.61 -11.72 2.23
N ARG A 121 -20.92 -11.19 1.22
CA ARG A 121 -20.53 -11.94 0.03
C ARG A 121 -19.07 -12.38 0.16
N VAL A 122 -18.83 -13.66 -0.03
CA VAL A 122 -17.49 -14.23 -0.12
C VAL A 122 -17.25 -14.82 -1.50
N THR A 123 -16.00 -14.74 -1.94
CA THR A 123 -15.54 -15.28 -3.21
C THR A 123 -14.39 -16.24 -2.94
N GLY A 124 -14.46 -17.44 -3.54
CA GLY A 124 -13.34 -18.38 -3.57
C GLY A 124 -12.16 -17.82 -4.35
N PHE A 125 -11.04 -18.52 -4.29
CA PHE A 125 -9.90 -18.24 -5.14
C PHE A 125 -9.99 -19.07 -6.41
N THR A 126 -9.33 -18.66 -7.48
CA THR A 126 -9.21 -19.49 -8.70
C THR A 126 -8.62 -20.86 -8.39
N TRP A 127 -7.55 -20.91 -7.58
CA TRP A 127 -6.86 -22.15 -7.23
C TRP A 127 -7.72 -23.13 -6.41
N ASN A 128 -8.80 -22.68 -5.76
CA ASN A 128 -9.74 -23.58 -5.08
C ASN A 128 -11.13 -23.61 -5.70
N HIS A 129 -11.33 -22.99 -6.86
CA HIS A 129 -12.62 -22.97 -7.54
C HIS A 129 -13.15 -24.38 -7.79
N ALA A 130 -12.35 -25.25 -8.41
CA ALA A 130 -12.74 -26.64 -8.69
C ALA A 130 -13.08 -27.43 -7.42
N THR A 131 -12.27 -27.26 -6.36
CA THR A 131 -12.50 -27.90 -5.06
C THR A 131 -13.81 -27.44 -4.44
N LEU A 132 -14.08 -26.14 -4.40
CA LEU A 132 -15.33 -25.59 -3.86
C LEU A 132 -16.54 -26.03 -4.70
N THR A 133 -16.46 -25.99 -6.02
CA THR A 133 -17.53 -26.45 -6.92
C THR A 133 -17.86 -27.93 -6.69
N ARG A 134 -16.84 -28.77 -6.49
CA ARG A 134 -17.00 -30.18 -6.13
C ARG A 134 -17.69 -30.34 -4.77
N LEU A 135 -17.22 -29.64 -3.74
CA LEU A 135 -17.80 -29.70 -2.40
C LEU A 135 -19.26 -29.22 -2.36
N VAL A 136 -19.62 -28.19 -3.14
CA VAL A 136 -21.03 -27.77 -3.31
C VAL A 136 -21.86 -28.86 -3.98
N SER A 137 -21.29 -29.59 -4.94
CA SER A 137 -22.01 -30.66 -5.61
C SER A 137 -22.17 -31.91 -4.73
N GLU A 138 -21.23 -32.18 -3.83
CA GLU A 138 -21.25 -33.33 -2.92
C GLU A 138 -22.08 -33.09 -1.63
N HIS A 139 -21.99 -31.88 -1.06
CA HIS A 139 -22.58 -31.55 0.25
C HIS A 139 -23.66 -30.47 0.20
N GLY A 140 -23.84 -29.82 -0.95
CA GLY A 140 -24.88 -28.80 -1.12
C GLY A 140 -26.27 -29.41 -1.28
N ARG A 141 -27.27 -28.58 -1.01
CA ARG A 141 -28.69 -28.89 -1.23
C ARG A 141 -29.36 -27.77 -2.01
N THR A 142 -30.46 -28.06 -2.68
CA THR A 142 -31.23 -27.04 -3.40
C THR A 142 -32.37 -26.54 -2.52
N VAL A 143 -32.48 -25.22 -2.36
CA VAL A 143 -33.58 -24.54 -1.66
C VAL A 143 -34.07 -23.40 -2.55
N ASN A 144 -35.35 -23.40 -2.89
CA ASN A 144 -35.96 -22.36 -3.74
C ASN A 144 -35.15 -22.10 -5.04
N ASP A 145 -34.76 -23.17 -5.74
CA ASP A 145 -33.90 -23.13 -6.94
C ASP A 145 -32.48 -22.55 -6.77
N HIS A 146 -32.07 -22.25 -5.54
CA HIS A 146 -30.70 -21.87 -5.21
C HIS A 146 -29.94 -23.06 -4.61
N ARG A 147 -28.69 -23.24 -5.04
CA ARG A 147 -27.77 -24.15 -4.34
C ARG A 147 -27.31 -23.49 -3.05
N VAL A 148 -27.51 -24.18 -1.93
CA VAL A 148 -27.08 -23.74 -0.61
C VAL A 148 -26.17 -24.81 0.02
N ILE A 149 -25.27 -24.36 0.88
CA ILE A 149 -24.35 -25.23 1.62
C ILE A 149 -24.25 -24.75 3.06
N ASP A 150 -24.37 -25.69 4.00
CA ASP A 150 -24.36 -25.40 5.43
C ASP A 150 -22.97 -25.64 6.00
N GLY A 151 -22.51 -24.76 6.87
CA GLY A 151 -21.18 -24.88 7.47
C GLY A 151 -20.87 -23.82 8.51
N TYR A 152 -19.60 -23.80 8.92
CA TYR A 152 -19.09 -22.80 9.85
C TYR A 152 -18.16 -21.84 9.12
N VAL A 153 -18.31 -20.54 9.37
CA VAL A 153 -17.37 -19.51 8.91
C VAL A 153 -16.61 -18.93 10.09
N ARG A 154 -15.37 -18.51 9.82
CA ARG A 154 -14.57 -17.71 10.74
C ARG A 154 -13.81 -16.66 9.96
N LEU A 155 -13.85 -15.42 10.45
CA LEU A 155 -13.02 -14.35 9.92
C LEU A 155 -11.54 -14.68 10.18
N GLY A 156 -10.75 -14.70 9.12
CA GLY A 156 -9.31 -14.92 9.18
C GLY A 156 -8.60 -13.79 9.90
N LYS A 157 -7.51 -14.14 10.59
CA LYS A 157 -6.59 -13.13 11.16
C LYS A 157 -5.98 -12.31 10.03
N LEU A 158 -5.78 -11.01 10.26
CA LEU A 158 -5.02 -10.18 9.32
C LEU A 158 -3.64 -10.82 9.09
N THR A 159 -3.29 -11.08 7.83
CA THR A 159 -1.96 -11.60 7.50
C THR A 159 -0.90 -10.56 7.84
N LYS A 160 0.31 -11.00 8.22
CA LYS A 160 1.41 -10.09 8.59
C LYS A 160 1.76 -9.09 7.47
N SER A 161 1.55 -9.47 6.21
CA SER A 161 1.75 -8.65 5.01
C SER A 161 0.61 -7.66 4.72
N ALA A 162 -0.59 -7.88 5.26
CA ALA A 162 -1.73 -6.97 5.10
C ALA A 162 -1.70 -5.79 6.08
N ASN A 163 -0.83 -5.84 7.10
CA ASN A 163 -0.67 -4.75 8.05
C ASN A 163 0.66 -4.03 7.78
N ALA A 164 0.61 -2.90 7.07
CA ALA A 164 1.76 -2.05 6.79
C ALA A 164 2.55 -1.65 8.06
N ALA A 165 1.86 -1.53 9.21
CA ALA A 165 2.53 -1.27 10.48
C ALA A 165 3.35 -2.46 10.97
N ASN A 166 2.90 -3.70 10.78
CA ASN A 166 3.66 -4.91 11.15
C ASN A 166 4.86 -5.15 10.21
N GLU A 167 4.72 -4.84 8.93
CA GLU A 167 5.88 -4.90 8.02
C GLU A 167 6.92 -3.85 8.42
N ALA A 168 6.48 -2.60 8.67
CA ALA A 168 7.34 -1.54 9.16
C ALA A 168 8.03 -1.94 10.48
N VAL A 169 7.32 -2.56 11.43
CA VAL A 169 7.85 -3.11 12.69
C VAL A 169 9.00 -4.09 12.47
N SER A 170 8.80 -5.04 11.57
CA SER A 170 9.76 -6.13 11.35
C SER A 170 11.08 -5.62 10.76
N ARG A 171 11.04 -4.53 9.99
CA ARG A 171 12.20 -3.92 9.33
C ARG A 171 12.81 -2.76 10.13
N MET A 172 12.03 -2.05 10.94
CA MET A 172 12.46 -0.81 11.63
C MET A 172 13.65 -1.01 12.56
N LEU A 173 13.71 -2.14 13.28
CA LEU A 173 14.83 -2.42 14.19
C LEU A 173 16.16 -2.47 13.41
N HIS A 174 16.13 -3.07 12.21
CA HIS A 174 17.29 -3.12 11.33
C HIS A 174 17.59 -1.78 10.64
N ILE A 175 16.56 -0.99 10.32
CA ILE A 175 16.73 0.30 9.64
C ILE A 175 17.39 1.32 10.56
N VAL A 176 16.87 1.52 11.77
CA VAL A 176 17.34 2.58 12.68
C VAL A 176 18.72 2.25 13.26
N GLU A 177 18.98 0.99 13.57
CA GLU A 177 20.28 0.56 14.13
C GLU A 177 21.42 0.58 13.10
N ARG A 178 21.12 0.42 11.79
CA ARG A 178 22.13 0.33 10.73
C ARG A 178 22.39 1.64 10.00
N VAL A 179 21.79 2.75 10.42
CA VAL A 179 22.11 4.05 9.82
C VAL A 179 23.53 4.45 10.19
N GLU A 180 24.44 4.32 9.23
CA GLU A 180 25.86 4.65 9.37
C GLU A 180 26.07 6.14 9.66
N GLN A 181 27.06 6.43 10.50
CA GLN A 181 27.48 7.80 10.79
C GLN A 181 27.94 8.51 9.52
N GLY A 182 27.70 9.82 9.43
CA GLY A 182 28.04 10.64 8.26
C GLY A 182 27.05 10.56 7.09
N THR A 183 26.09 9.63 7.10
CA THR A 183 25.02 9.58 6.09
C THR A 183 23.99 10.70 6.28
N ILE A 184 23.22 11.01 5.23
CA ILE A 184 22.03 11.91 5.35
C ILE A 184 21.05 11.33 6.37
N GLY A 185 20.83 10.02 6.37
CA GLY A 185 19.98 9.35 7.35
C GLY A 185 20.41 9.61 8.80
N HIS A 186 21.72 9.58 9.07
CA HIS A 186 22.22 9.89 10.41
C HIS A 186 21.99 11.36 10.79
N ARG A 187 22.20 12.28 9.84
CA ARG A 187 21.88 13.71 10.05
C ARG A 187 20.39 13.97 10.28
N ILE A 188 19.51 13.21 9.63
CA ILE A 188 18.06 13.26 9.88
C ILE A 188 17.74 12.78 11.29
N LEU A 189 18.27 11.61 11.69
CA LEU A 189 18.06 11.09 13.05
C LEU A 189 18.56 12.08 14.11
N ASP A 190 19.73 12.66 13.90
CA ASP A 190 20.23 13.71 14.78
C ASP A 190 19.34 14.94 14.75
N ALA A 191 18.94 15.47 13.59
CA ALA A 191 18.05 16.64 13.55
C ALA A 191 16.71 16.43 14.28
N VAL A 192 16.16 15.20 14.25
CA VAL A 192 14.86 14.88 14.86
C VAL A 192 14.98 14.54 16.36
N TYR A 193 16.02 13.81 16.75
CA TYR A 193 16.14 13.24 18.09
C TYR A 193 17.21 13.90 18.95
N ARG A 194 18.13 14.64 18.35
CA ARG A 194 19.06 15.51 19.07
C ARG A 194 18.32 16.80 19.37
N LYS A 195 18.42 17.27 20.62
CA LYS A 195 18.06 18.64 20.96
C LYS A 195 18.80 19.58 20.01
N PRO A 196 18.13 20.46 19.24
CA PRO A 196 18.84 21.49 18.51
C PRO A 196 19.65 22.26 19.56
N ALA A 197 20.95 22.41 19.34
CA ALA A 197 21.70 23.40 20.10
C ALA A 197 20.88 24.71 20.00
N PRO A 198 20.65 25.44 21.11
CA PRO A 198 19.95 26.72 21.06
C PRO A 198 20.59 27.48 19.92
N ALA A 199 19.79 27.80 18.89
CA ALA A 199 20.27 28.19 17.59
C ALA A 199 21.49 29.09 17.80
N ALA A 200 22.69 28.57 17.55
CA ALA A 200 23.82 29.45 17.34
C ALA A 200 23.29 30.33 16.23
N ALA A 201 23.01 31.60 16.57
CA ALA A 201 22.31 32.53 15.72
C ALA A 201 22.78 32.22 14.31
N LEU A 202 21.85 31.81 13.42
CA LEU A 202 22.10 31.62 11.99
C LEU A 202 23.19 32.62 11.68
N PRO A 203 24.43 32.19 11.35
CA PRO A 203 25.51 33.14 11.32
C PRO A 203 24.98 34.27 10.47
N THR A 204 24.92 35.46 11.06
CA THR A 204 24.87 36.70 10.31
C THR A 204 26.21 36.84 9.61
N THR A 205 26.69 35.78 8.95
CA THR A 205 27.11 35.92 7.59
C THR A 205 26.04 36.76 6.94
N ASN A 206 26.38 38.03 6.71
CA ASN A 206 26.40 38.58 5.35
C ASN A 206 26.88 37.49 4.38
N ALA A 207 26.09 36.42 4.24
CA ALA A 207 26.27 35.38 3.28
C ALA A 207 25.89 36.13 2.02
N SER A 208 26.93 36.60 1.33
CA SER A 208 27.00 36.35 -0.09
C SER A 208 26.26 35.04 -0.30
N GLN A 209 25.03 35.16 -0.83
CA GLN A 209 24.30 34.02 -1.35
C GLN A 209 25.36 33.18 -2.05
N PRO A 210 25.46 31.86 -1.82
CA PRO A 210 26.09 31.04 -2.82
C PRO A 210 25.21 31.27 -4.05
N THR A 211 25.61 32.22 -4.88
CA THR A 211 25.12 32.41 -6.22
C THR A 211 25.44 31.09 -6.88
N SER A 212 24.48 30.17 -6.80
CA SER A 212 24.36 29.09 -7.75
C SER A 212 24.61 29.75 -9.10
N PRO A 213 25.68 29.37 -9.83
CA PRO A 213 26.04 30.07 -11.07
C PRO A 213 24.97 29.93 -12.16
N HIS A 214 23.88 29.20 -11.88
CA HIS A 214 22.67 29.17 -12.69
C HIS A 214 21.44 29.44 -11.82
N PRO A 215 20.63 30.47 -12.12
CA PRO A 215 19.30 30.56 -11.55
C PRO A 215 18.52 29.29 -11.91
N PHE A 216 17.80 28.74 -10.94
CA PHE A 216 16.89 27.63 -11.21
C PHE A 216 15.89 28.07 -12.29
N PRO A 217 15.43 27.16 -13.17
CA PRO A 217 14.38 27.51 -14.10
C PRO A 217 13.15 27.99 -13.33
N ASP A 218 12.69 29.19 -13.67
CA ASP A 218 11.51 29.82 -13.08
C ASP A 218 10.23 29.48 -13.84
N THR A 219 10.38 28.82 -14.98
CA THR A 219 9.32 28.57 -15.94
C THR A 219 9.39 27.11 -16.37
N PHE A 220 8.23 26.46 -16.38
CA PHE A 220 8.07 25.06 -16.75
C PHE A 220 6.90 24.91 -17.70
N ARG A 221 6.93 23.89 -18.55
CA ARG A 221 5.80 23.55 -19.42
C ARG A 221 5.04 22.38 -18.85
N VAL A 222 3.79 22.63 -18.44
CA VAL A 222 2.91 21.62 -17.85
C VAL A 222 1.67 21.51 -18.72
N ASN A 223 1.39 20.32 -19.26
CA ASN A 223 0.26 20.12 -20.19
C ASN A 223 0.24 21.14 -21.34
N GLN A 224 1.40 21.40 -21.96
CA GLN A 224 1.57 22.40 -23.04
C GLN A 224 1.33 23.87 -22.60
N GLN A 225 1.07 24.12 -21.32
CA GLN A 225 0.95 25.47 -20.76
C GLN A 225 2.24 25.86 -20.05
N THR A 226 2.71 27.07 -20.33
CA THR A 226 3.85 27.65 -19.64
C THR A 226 3.40 28.18 -18.27
N ILE A 227 3.93 27.60 -17.19
CA ILE A 227 3.75 28.10 -15.84
C ILE A 227 5.00 28.84 -15.39
N THR A 228 4.83 29.96 -14.71
CA THR A 228 5.92 30.70 -14.06
C THR A 228 5.72 30.62 -12.56
N LEU A 229 6.77 30.23 -11.83
CA LEU A 229 6.72 30.11 -10.37
C LEU A 229 6.55 31.48 -9.73
N THR A 230 5.67 31.57 -8.73
CA THR A 230 5.57 32.75 -7.88
C THR A 230 6.82 32.91 -7.02
N THR A 231 7.01 34.09 -6.42
CA THR A 231 8.13 34.36 -5.52
C THR A 231 8.20 33.34 -4.37
N ASP A 232 7.06 33.00 -3.77
CA ASP A 232 6.99 32.03 -2.66
C ASP A 232 7.32 30.61 -3.13
N GLN A 233 6.86 30.22 -4.32
CA GLN A 233 7.18 28.93 -4.92
C GLN A 233 8.67 28.84 -5.29
N ARG A 234 9.28 29.93 -5.75
CA ARG A 234 10.72 30.02 -6.02
C ARG A 234 11.53 29.86 -4.74
N ALA A 235 11.19 30.58 -3.68
CA ALA A 235 11.85 30.43 -2.38
C ALA A 235 11.74 29.00 -1.84
N SER A 236 10.56 28.38 -2.01
CA SER A 236 10.32 26.98 -1.64
C SER A 236 11.12 26.00 -2.50
N LEU A 237 11.29 26.28 -3.80
CA LEU A 237 12.13 25.50 -4.70
C LEU A 237 13.60 25.55 -4.28
N GLU A 238 14.10 26.74 -3.97
CA GLU A 238 15.47 26.94 -3.47
C GLU A 238 15.68 26.17 -2.17
N LEU A 239 14.74 26.26 -1.22
CA LEU A 239 14.78 25.51 0.03
C LEU A 239 14.81 23.99 -0.21
N GLY A 240 13.95 23.49 -1.11
CA GLY A 240 13.88 22.06 -1.46
C GLY A 240 15.15 21.53 -2.15
N LEU A 241 15.91 22.41 -2.81
CA LEU A 241 17.13 22.06 -3.55
C LEU A 241 18.43 22.43 -2.83
N ALA A 242 18.34 23.01 -1.63
CA ALA A 242 19.48 23.45 -0.81
C ALA A 242 20.23 22.30 -0.09
N ASN A 243 19.92 21.03 -0.40
CA ASN A 243 20.52 19.84 0.20
C ASN A 243 20.44 19.80 1.74
N HIS A 244 19.43 20.44 2.33
CA HIS A 244 19.12 20.25 3.74
C HIS A 244 18.68 18.81 4.01
N PRO A 245 19.07 18.21 5.14
CA PRO A 245 18.65 16.85 5.48
C PRO A 245 17.13 16.75 5.70
N ILE A 246 16.51 17.83 6.17
CA ILE A 246 15.06 17.97 6.32
C ILE A 246 14.68 19.37 5.83
N ALA A 247 13.66 19.45 4.99
CA ALA A 247 13.03 20.70 4.59
C ALA A 247 11.51 20.55 4.73
N GLU A 248 10.87 21.52 5.34
CA GLU A 248 9.42 21.59 5.46
C GLU A 248 8.91 22.74 4.60
N ILE A 249 7.97 22.44 3.70
CA ILE A 249 7.33 23.44 2.84
C ILE A 249 5.84 23.38 3.15
N GLN A 250 5.36 24.36 3.89
CA GLN A 250 3.95 24.50 4.18
C GLN A 250 3.25 25.27 3.05
N ALA A 251 2.17 24.71 2.52
CA ALA A 251 1.44 25.29 1.40
C ALA A 251 -0.07 25.22 1.65
N VAL A 252 -0.79 26.31 1.35
CA VAL A 252 -2.25 26.37 1.45
C VAL A 252 -2.88 25.60 0.27
N PHE A 253 -4.10 25.09 0.45
CA PHE A 253 -4.85 24.45 -0.63
C PHE A 253 -4.94 25.37 -1.86
N GLY A 254 -4.77 24.80 -3.06
CA GLY A 254 -4.83 25.53 -4.33
C GLY A 254 -3.53 26.24 -4.77
N THR A 255 -2.48 26.29 -3.94
CA THR A 255 -1.22 27.00 -4.25
C THR A 255 -0.25 26.24 -5.16
N GLY A 256 -0.69 25.15 -5.79
CA GLY A 256 0.15 24.36 -6.69
C GLY A 256 1.18 23.45 -6.00
N LYS A 257 0.97 23.08 -4.72
CA LYS A 257 1.87 22.20 -3.94
C LYS A 257 2.34 20.95 -4.69
N THR A 258 1.44 20.30 -5.43
CA THR A 258 1.75 19.08 -6.18
C THR A 258 2.68 19.37 -7.36
N VAL A 259 2.43 20.46 -8.08
CA VAL A 259 3.26 20.90 -9.21
C VAL A 259 4.65 21.28 -8.72
N LEU A 260 4.74 22.08 -7.65
CA LEU A 260 6.02 22.43 -7.05
C LEU A 260 6.78 21.20 -6.53
N GLY A 261 6.10 20.28 -5.84
CA GLY A 261 6.71 19.03 -5.38
C GLY A 261 7.23 18.17 -6.54
N ALA A 262 6.51 18.11 -7.66
CA ALA A 262 6.94 17.43 -8.88
C ALA A 262 8.17 18.12 -9.50
N ILE A 263 8.20 19.46 -9.51
CA ILE A 263 9.37 20.23 -9.96
C ILE A 263 10.61 19.95 -9.10
N ILE A 264 10.48 20.00 -7.78
CA ILE A 264 11.57 19.67 -6.86
C ILE A 264 12.05 18.23 -7.13
N ALA A 265 11.13 17.27 -7.20
CA ALA A 265 11.45 15.87 -7.47
C ALA A 265 12.19 15.67 -8.79
N GLY A 266 11.69 16.23 -9.89
CA GLY A 266 12.29 16.12 -11.21
C GLY A 266 13.70 16.71 -11.26
N LEU A 267 13.91 17.88 -10.64
CA LEU A 267 15.23 18.52 -10.58
C LEU A 267 16.22 17.74 -9.71
N LEU A 268 15.79 17.17 -8.58
CA LEU A 268 16.64 16.30 -7.75
C LEU A 268 17.10 15.06 -8.53
N VAL A 269 16.20 14.43 -9.28
CA VAL A 269 16.53 13.28 -10.13
C VAL A 269 17.51 13.66 -11.25
N GLN A 270 17.27 14.79 -11.93
CA GLN A 270 18.18 15.29 -12.98
C GLN A 270 19.58 15.62 -12.45
N ARG A 271 19.69 16.03 -11.19
CA ARG A 271 20.96 16.23 -10.48
C ARG A 271 21.68 14.93 -10.09
N LYS A 272 21.14 13.77 -10.48
CA LYS A 272 21.68 12.43 -10.22
C LYS A 272 21.88 12.15 -8.72
N GLN A 273 21.01 12.67 -7.87
CA GLN A 273 21.07 12.44 -6.41
C GLN A 273 20.56 11.05 -5.98
N GLY A 274 20.52 10.09 -6.91
CA GLY A 274 20.00 8.75 -6.68
C GLY A 274 18.48 8.62 -6.92
N PRO A 275 17.91 7.45 -6.65
CA PRO A 275 16.47 7.24 -6.76
C PRO A 275 15.72 8.07 -5.71
N LEU A 276 14.65 8.73 -6.13
CA LEU A 276 13.78 9.49 -5.25
C LEU A 276 12.54 8.65 -4.91
N ILE A 277 12.18 8.60 -3.63
CA ILE A 277 10.93 7.99 -3.16
C ILE A 277 9.96 9.11 -2.80
N VAL A 278 8.77 9.07 -3.40
CA VAL A 278 7.67 10.00 -3.08
C VAL A 278 6.52 9.19 -2.49
N THR A 279 6.00 9.63 -1.35
CA THR A 279 4.89 8.97 -0.64
C THR A 279 3.78 9.98 -0.37
N ALA A 280 2.53 9.52 -0.38
CA ALA A 280 1.37 10.31 0.04
C ALA A 280 0.40 9.43 0.85
N THR A 281 -0.58 10.07 1.49
CA THR A 281 -1.54 9.40 2.37
C THR A 281 -2.60 8.58 1.63
N THR A 282 -2.84 8.85 0.34
CA THR A 282 -3.86 8.15 -0.47
C THR A 282 -3.33 7.77 -1.85
N ASN A 283 -3.86 6.68 -2.41
CA ASN A 283 -3.53 6.24 -3.77
C ASN A 283 -3.85 7.31 -4.82
N ASN A 284 -4.94 8.07 -4.62
CA ASN A 284 -5.32 9.19 -5.48
C ASN A 284 -4.27 10.30 -5.48
N ALA A 285 -3.71 10.64 -4.32
CA ALA A 285 -2.67 11.65 -4.22
C ALA A 285 -1.38 11.20 -4.93
N VAL A 286 -0.99 9.94 -4.79
CA VAL A 286 0.17 9.38 -5.52
C VAL A 286 -0.07 9.36 -7.02
N ALA A 287 -1.25 8.95 -7.49
CA ALA A 287 -1.62 8.98 -8.90
C ALA A 287 -1.58 10.41 -9.47
N HIS A 288 -2.18 11.36 -8.76
CA HIS A 288 -2.19 12.75 -9.16
C HIS A 288 -0.77 13.33 -9.24
N PHE A 289 0.10 13.00 -8.29
CA PHE A 289 1.51 13.38 -8.34
C PHE A 289 2.23 12.77 -9.55
N ALA A 290 2.03 11.47 -9.81
CA ALA A 290 2.63 10.77 -10.94
C ALA A 290 2.20 11.38 -12.29
N ASN A 291 0.90 11.65 -12.47
CA ASN A 291 0.39 12.34 -13.66
C ASN A 291 0.93 13.76 -13.79
N THR A 292 1.15 14.46 -12.67
CA THR A 292 1.78 15.79 -12.66
C THR A 292 3.24 15.71 -13.11
N MET A 293 4.00 14.70 -12.67
CA MET A 293 5.37 14.48 -13.16
C MET A 293 5.40 14.22 -14.66
N LEU A 294 4.48 13.39 -15.16
CA LEU A 294 4.36 13.04 -16.58
C LEU A 294 3.94 14.23 -17.47
N SER A 295 3.20 15.19 -16.92
CA SER A 295 2.75 16.36 -17.67
C SER A 295 3.79 17.48 -17.80
N ILE A 296 4.86 17.45 -17.01
CA ILE A 296 5.94 18.44 -17.06
C ILE A 296 6.94 18.05 -18.16
N GLU A 297 7.05 18.87 -19.21
CA GLU A 297 7.84 18.54 -20.40
C GLU A 297 9.33 18.40 -20.10
N GLU A 298 9.86 19.19 -19.16
CA GLU A 298 11.25 19.16 -18.74
C GLU A 298 11.65 17.81 -18.11
N PHE A 299 10.68 17.02 -17.64
CA PHE A 299 10.90 15.74 -16.97
C PHE A 299 10.50 14.52 -17.79
N ARG A 300 10.27 14.65 -19.11
CA ARG A 300 9.93 13.52 -20.00
C ARG A 300 10.94 12.36 -19.96
N ASN A 301 12.21 12.65 -19.64
CA ASN A 301 13.27 11.65 -19.55
C ASN A 301 13.41 11.02 -18.15
N VAL A 302 12.62 11.47 -17.18
CA VAL A 302 12.65 10.91 -15.82
C VAL A 302 11.91 9.56 -15.84
N ARG A 303 12.63 8.49 -15.47
CA ARG A 303 12.03 7.17 -15.27
C ARG A 303 11.21 7.19 -13.99
N LEU A 304 9.90 7.04 -14.13
CA LEU A 304 8.94 7.06 -13.04
C LEU A 304 8.29 5.68 -12.90
N LEU A 305 8.17 5.21 -11.67
CA LEU A 305 7.46 3.99 -11.31
C LEU A 305 6.58 4.26 -10.10
N ARG A 306 5.29 3.93 -10.22
CA ARG A 306 4.32 3.98 -9.13
C ARG A 306 4.02 2.56 -8.68
N TYR A 307 4.34 2.27 -7.43
CA TYR A 307 3.90 1.03 -6.80
C TYR A 307 2.40 1.11 -6.49
N LEU A 308 1.64 0.11 -6.92
CA LEU A 308 0.22 -0.05 -6.66
C LEU A 308 -0.01 -1.50 -6.23
N SER A 309 -0.63 -1.72 -5.08
CA SER A 309 -0.98 -3.08 -4.62
C SER A 309 -2.19 -3.62 -5.38
N GLU A 310 -2.34 -4.96 -5.39
CA GLU A 310 -3.48 -5.59 -6.05
C GLU A 310 -4.82 -5.18 -5.43
N ALA A 311 -4.88 -5.07 -4.09
CA ALA A 311 -6.07 -4.58 -3.41
C ALA A 311 -6.46 -3.17 -3.89
N ALA A 312 -5.47 -2.25 -3.98
CA ALA A 312 -5.71 -0.90 -4.47
C ALA A 312 -6.13 -0.87 -5.96
N PHE A 313 -5.62 -1.81 -6.76
CA PHE A 313 -6.02 -1.98 -8.16
C PHE A 313 -7.50 -2.39 -8.30
N LEU A 314 -7.98 -3.28 -7.43
CA LEU A 314 -9.37 -3.76 -7.39
C LEU A 314 -10.36 -2.75 -6.79
N ASP A 315 -9.87 -1.80 -5.98
CA ASP A 315 -10.67 -0.69 -5.43
C ASP A 315 -10.78 0.49 -6.41
N GLU A 316 -10.61 0.24 -7.71
CA GLU A 316 -10.75 1.23 -8.80
C GLU A 316 -9.89 2.50 -8.59
N SER A 317 -8.74 2.34 -7.94
CA SER A 317 -7.78 3.45 -7.82
C SER A 317 -7.41 3.96 -9.23
N PRO A 318 -7.23 5.29 -9.43
CA PRO A 318 -6.85 5.85 -10.72
C PRO A 318 -5.59 5.17 -11.25
N SER A 319 -5.72 4.58 -12.43
CA SER A 319 -4.61 3.97 -13.15
C SER A 319 -3.73 5.06 -13.75
N THR A 320 -2.42 4.83 -13.76
CA THR A 320 -1.46 5.68 -14.47
C THR A 320 -0.55 4.81 -15.34
N PRO A 321 -0.02 5.34 -16.46
CA PRO A 321 0.85 4.56 -17.35
C PRO A 321 2.18 4.15 -16.70
N VAL A 322 2.50 4.71 -15.53
CA VAL A 322 3.70 4.39 -14.74
C VAL A 322 3.39 3.46 -13.56
N ASP A 323 2.19 2.92 -13.46
CA ASP A 323 1.88 1.91 -12.47
C ASP A 323 2.73 0.65 -12.75
N ILE A 324 3.18 -0.02 -11.68
CA ILE A 324 4.09 -1.18 -11.80
C ILE A 324 3.54 -2.27 -12.73
N HIS A 325 2.24 -2.56 -12.70
CA HIS A 325 1.62 -3.55 -13.57
C HIS A 325 1.61 -3.12 -15.04
N GLU A 326 1.47 -1.83 -15.34
CA GLU A 326 1.57 -1.30 -16.71
C GLU A 326 3.00 -1.42 -17.24
N ILE A 327 3.99 -1.04 -16.42
CA ILE A 327 5.41 -1.15 -16.77
C ILE A 327 5.79 -2.62 -17.01
N LEU A 328 5.34 -3.55 -16.16
CA LEU A 328 5.62 -4.97 -16.32
C LEU A 328 4.97 -5.55 -17.59
N LYS A 329 3.80 -5.05 -18.01
CA LYS A 329 3.17 -5.43 -19.28
C LYS A 329 3.98 -4.96 -20.49
N SER A 330 4.66 -3.81 -20.42
CA SER A 330 5.45 -3.27 -21.54
C SER A 330 6.90 -3.75 -21.57
N LEU A 331 7.42 -4.25 -20.44
CA LEU A 331 8.80 -4.69 -20.25
C LEU A 331 9.37 -5.60 -21.36
N PRO A 332 8.66 -6.64 -21.87
CA PRO A 332 9.18 -7.45 -22.96
C PRO A 332 9.42 -6.66 -24.26
N ASN A 333 8.63 -5.61 -24.53
CA ASN A 333 8.77 -4.78 -25.73
C ASN A 333 9.86 -3.73 -25.52
N ASP A 334 9.86 -3.07 -24.36
CA ASP A 334 10.71 -1.92 -24.09
C ASP A 334 12.16 -2.32 -23.80
N PHE A 335 12.36 -3.51 -23.21
CA PHE A 335 13.67 -4.00 -22.76
C PHE A 335 14.01 -5.40 -23.28
N GLY A 336 13.30 -5.91 -24.29
CA GLY A 336 13.46 -7.28 -24.79
C GLY A 336 14.91 -7.67 -25.13
N GLU A 337 15.69 -6.74 -25.68
CA GLU A 337 17.11 -6.96 -26.00
C GLU A 337 18.00 -7.15 -24.76
N SER A 338 17.62 -6.56 -23.62
CA SER A 338 18.34 -6.67 -22.35
C SER A 338 17.92 -7.89 -21.51
N LEU A 339 16.84 -8.57 -21.91
CA LEU A 339 16.33 -9.76 -21.24
C LEU A 339 16.90 -11.02 -21.89
N ASN A 340 17.23 -12.00 -21.06
CA ASN A 340 17.50 -13.36 -21.53
C ASN A 340 16.19 -14.07 -21.93
N GLU A 341 16.30 -15.25 -22.54
CA GLU A 341 15.14 -16.00 -23.05
C GLU A 341 14.11 -16.34 -21.96
N GLU A 342 14.56 -16.83 -20.82
CA GLU A 342 13.72 -17.15 -19.66
C GLU A 342 12.98 -15.92 -19.11
N GLN A 343 13.67 -14.78 -19.01
CA GLN A 343 13.07 -13.52 -18.58
C GLN A 343 12.05 -12.99 -19.57
N ARG A 344 12.31 -13.11 -20.88
CA ARG A 344 11.32 -12.73 -21.91
C ARG A 344 10.08 -13.61 -21.84
N GLU A 345 10.25 -14.90 -21.62
CA GLU A 345 9.14 -15.83 -21.45
C GLU A 345 8.33 -15.48 -20.19
N LEU A 346 8.99 -15.23 -19.06
CA LEU A 346 8.34 -14.80 -17.82
C LEU A 346 7.54 -13.52 -18.01
N CYS A 347 8.13 -12.47 -18.61
CA CYS A 347 7.43 -11.22 -18.86
C CYS A 347 6.28 -11.38 -19.87
N SER A 348 6.41 -12.28 -20.85
CA SER A 348 5.34 -12.57 -21.82
C SER A 348 4.17 -13.30 -21.17
N ARG A 349 4.45 -14.28 -20.30
CA ARG A 349 3.45 -14.96 -19.47
C ARG A 349 2.73 -13.97 -18.56
N PHE A 350 3.49 -13.16 -17.81
CA PHE A 350 2.92 -12.11 -16.96
C PHE A 350 2.03 -11.16 -17.76
N ARG A 351 2.49 -10.65 -18.92
CA ARG A 351 1.71 -9.73 -19.76
C ARG A 351 0.39 -10.36 -20.19
N ARG A 352 0.42 -11.60 -20.72
CA ARG A 352 -0.78 -12.31 -21.18
C ARG A 352 -1.73 -12.58 -20.01
N GLY A 353 -1.22 -13.13 -18.92
CA GLY A 353 -1.99 -13.39 -17.70
C GLY A 353 -2.62 -12.11 -17.15
N ARG A 354 -1.86 -11.00 -17.12
CA ARG A 354 -2.37 -9.72 -16.62
C ARG A 354 -3.51 -9.17 -17.45
N LEU A 355 -3.42 -9.22 -18.78
CA LEU A 355 -4.50 -8.73 -19.65
C LEU A 355 -5.81 -9.49 -19.43
N ILE A 356 -5.73 -10.82 -19.30
CA ILE A 356 -6.88 -11.69 -19.03
C ILE A 356 -7.40 -11.43 -17.62
N TYR A 357 -6.52 -11.38 -16.62
CA TYR A 357 -6.87 -11.12 -15.24
C TYR A 357 -7.64 -9.80 -15.08
N GLU A 358 -7.12 -8.70 -15.64
CA GLU A 358 -7.74 -7.38 -15.56
C GLU A 358 -9.12 -7.34 -16.24
N GLN A 359 -9.30 -8.09 -17.33
CA GLN A 359 -10.55 -8.17 -18.08
C GLN A 359 -11.71 -8.71 -17.22
N TYR A 360 -11.44 -9.68 -16.34
CA TYR A 360 -12.46 -10.27 -15.48
C TYR A 360 -12.49 -9.64 -14.07
N ALA A 361 -11.33 -9.26 -13.52
CA ALA A 361 -11.23 -8.70 -12.16
C ALA A 361 -11.93 -7.34 -12.01
N ARG A 362 -11.93 -6.50 -13.06
CA ARG A 362 -12.62 -5.19 -13.08
C ARG A 362 -14.05 -5.24 -13.63
N ASN A 363 -14.50 -6.38 -14.17
CA ASN A 363 -15.83 -6.53 -14.77
C ASN A 363 -16.58 -7.71 -14.13
N PRO A 364 -17.22 -7.51 -12.96
CA PRO A 364 -17.91 -8.57 -12.24
C PRO A 364 -18.97 -9.29 -13.08
N ASP A 365 -19.63 -8.57 -13.99
CA ASP A 365 -20.65 -9.10 -14.91
C ASP A 365 -20.07 -9.98 -16.02
N ARG A 366 -18.81 -9.79 -16.41
CA ARG A 366 -18.15 -10.71 -17.36
C ARG A 366 -17.73 -12.00 -16.67
N ALA A 367 -17.30 -11.91 -15.42
CA ALA A 367 -16.92 -13.08 -14.64
C ALA A 367 -18.10 -14.05 -14.41
N THR A 368 -19.34 -13.54 -14.31
CA THR A 368 -20.54 -14.38 -14.18
C THR A 368 -20.89 -15.17 -15.46
N HIS A 369 -20.38 -14.77 -16.62
CA HIS A 369 -20.73 -15.37 -17.90
C HIS A 369 -19.60 -16.19 -18.56
N MET A 370 -18.52 -16.46 -17.83
CA MET A 370 -17.42 -17.27 -18.36
C MET A 370 -17.86 -18.70 -18.72
N SER A 371 -17.41 -19.19 -19.88
CA SER A 371 -17.41 -20.60 -20.26
C SER A 371 -16.34 -21.39 -19.50
N GLU A 372 -16.42 -22.73 -19.50
CA GLU A 372 -15.41 -23.56 -18.82
C GLU A 372 -13.98 -23.30 -19.35
N SER A 373 -13.83 -23.10 -20.66
CA SER A 373 -12.53 -22.75 -21.27
C SER A 373 -12.00 -21.39 -20.79
N GLU A 374 -12.89 -20.40 -20.62
CA GLU A 374 -12.49 -19.08 -20.10
C GLU A 374 -12.15 -19.14 -18.60
N ILE A 375 -12.80 -20.03 -17.85
CA ILE A 375 -12.47 -20.28 -16.44
C ILE A 375 -11.05 -20.84 -16.34
N ASP A 376 -10.72 -21.86 -17.13
CA ASP A 376 -9.36 -22.44 -17.13
C ASP A 376 -8.31 -21.41 -17.54
N GLU A 377 -8.60 -20.60 -18.57
CA GLU A 377 -7.74 -19.51 -19.00
C GLU A 377 -7.54 -18.44 -17.91
N TYR A 378 -8.61 -18.08 -17.19
CA TYR A 378 -8.55 -17.12 -16.08
C TYR A 378 -7.76 -17.67 -14.88
N ILE A 379 -7.91 -18.95 -14.55
CA ILE A 379 -7.14 -19.61 -13.48
C ILE A 379 -5.64 -19.59 -13.83
N LEU A 380 -5.28 -19.94 -15.07
CA LEU A 380 -3.90 -19.88 -15.55
C LEU A 380 -3.37 -18.44 -15.54
N ALA A 381 -4.20 -17.48 -15.92
CA ALA A 381 -3.86 -16.07 -15.90
C ALA A 381 -3.57 -15.55 -14.48
N GLU A 382 -4.35 -15.93 -13.46
CA GLU A 382 -4.07 -15.56 -12.07
C GLU A 382 -2.75 -16.16 -11.56
N GLN A 383 -2.41 -17.39 -11.98
CA GLN A 383 -1.12 -18.01 -11.67
C GLN A 383 0.05 -17.30 -12.35
N ASP A 384 -0.13 -16.81 -13.58
CA ASP A 384 0.91 -16.09 -14.33
C ASP A 384 1.20 -14.68 -13.77
N VAL A 385 0.30 -14.11 -12.94
CA VAL A 385 0.45 -12.76 -12.35
C VAL A 385 0.77 -12.72 -10.86
N SER A 386 0.64 -13.86 -10.18
CA SER A 386 0.97 -14.03 -8.75
C SER A 386 2.45 -14.26 -8.54
#